data_AF-A0A2K1QRH0-F1
#
_entry.id   AF-A0A2K1QRH0-F1
#
_cell.length_a   1.000
_cell.length_b   1.000
_cell.length_c   1.000
_cell.angle_alpha   90.00
_cell.angle_beta   90.00
_cell.angle_gamma   90.00
#
_symmetry.space_group_name_H-M   'P 1'
#
loop_
_entity.id
_entity.type
_entity.pdbx_description
1 polymer ?
#
loop_
_entity_poly.entity_id
_entity_poly.type
_entity_poly.pdbx_seq_one_letter_code
_entity_poly.pdbx_strand_id
1 'polypeptide(L)'
;MSENTKIQELLAKPRNELTEYEILQIEQHEFTAGPLSILQSAVRTHTQVLISCRNNKKLLARVKAFDRHCNMVLENVKEMWTETPLNAQGKKGRPINKDRFISKM
;
A
#
# COMPACT_ATOMS: atom_id res chain seq x y z
N MET A 1 -20.22 -14.28 17.31
CA MET A 1 -20.44 -13.07 18.14
C MET A 1 -19.41 -12.95 19.27
N SER A 2 -18.96 -14.05 19.89
CA SER A 2 -17.97 -14.04 20.99
C SER A 2 -16.57 -13.53 20.61
N GLU A 3 -16.06 -13.87 19.42
CA GLU A 3 -14.69 -13.46 19.03
C GLU A 3 -14.56 -11.96 18.76
N ASN A 4 -15.55 -11.34 18.11
CA ASN A 4 -15.54 -9.90 17.85
C ASN A 4 -15.58 -9.09 19.16
N THR A 5 -16.35 -9.54 20.16
CA THR A 5 -16.38 -8.92 21.49
C THR A 5 -15.03 -9.02 22.18
N LYS A 6 -14.36 -10.17 22.07
CA LYS A 6 -13.04 -10.39 22.66
C LYS A 6 -11.96 -9.50 22.01
N ILE A 7 -12.01 -9.29 20.70
CA ILE A 7 -11.08 -8.39 20.02
C ILE A 7 -11.35 -6.92 20.38
N GLN A 8 -12.62 -6.52 20.53
CA GLN A 8 -12.95 -5.16 20.99
C GLN A 8 -12.42 -4.88 22.41
N GLU A 9 -12.49 -5.86 23.31
CA GLU A 9 -11.89 -5.75 24.64
C GLU A 9 -10.36 -5.63 24.60
N LEU A 10 -9.71 -6.36 23.69
CA LEU A 10 -8.25 -6.28 23.50
C LEU A 10 -7.82 -4.94 22.89
N LEU A 11 -8.61 -4.36 21.99
CA LEU A 11 -8.37 -3.04 21.39
C LEU A 11 -8.52 -1.89 22.41
N ALA A 12 -9.33 -2.08 23.46
CA ALA A 12 -9.52 -1.09 24.52
C ALA A 12 -8.35 -1.03 25.52
N LYS A 13 -7.50 -2.08 25.56
CA LYS A 13 -6.33 -2.14 26.43
C LYS A 13 -5.12 -1.49 25.77
N PRO A 14 -4.22 -0.85 26.54
CA PRO A 14 -3.01 -0.29 25.98
C PRO A 14 -2.07 -1.42 25.52
N ARG A 15 -1.39 -1.23 24.36
CA ARG A 15 -0.62 -2.29 23.69
C ARG A 15 0.56 -2.83 24.52
N ASN A 16 1.04 -2.08 25.51
CA ASN A 16 2.12 -2.48 26.41
C ASN A 16 1.71 -3.55 27.44
N GLU A 17 0.40 -3.73 27.67
CA GLU A 17 -0.14 -4.72 28.62
C GLU A 17 -0.56 -6.03 27.94
N LEU A 18 -0.49 -6.08 26.61
CA LEU A 18 -0.89 -7.24 25.81
C LEU A 18 0.26 -8.22 25.63
N THR A 19 -0.08 -9.50 25.61
CA THR A 19 0.85 -10.56 25.23
C THR A 19 1.14 -10.52 23.72
N GLU A 20 2.28 -11.08 23.29
CA GLU A 20 2.61 -11.17 21.85
C GLU A 20 1.51 -11.87 21.04
N TYR A 21 0.89 -12.90 21.60
CA TYR A 21 -0.21 -13.61 20.95
C TYR A 21 -1.43 -12.70 20.74
N GLU A 22 -1.82 -11.91 21.74
CA GLU A 22 -2.95 -10.98 21.62
C GLU A 22 -2.67 -9.86 20.61
N ILE A 23 -1.43 -9.37 20.56
CA ILE A 23 -1.00 -8.39 19.56
C ILE A 23 -1.16 -8.96 18.15
N LEU A 24 -0.75 -10.21 17.92
CA LEU A 24 -0.92 -10.88 16.63
C LEU A 24 -2.41 -11.04 16.25
N GLN A 25 -3.28 -11.36 17.21
CA GLN A 25 -4.72 -11.46 16.95
C GLN A 25 -5.34 -10.12 16.56
N ILE A 26 -4.95 -9.03 17.25
CA ILE A 26 -5.36 -7.67 16.89
C ILE A 26 -4.88 -7.34 15.48
N GLU A 27 -3.61 -7.60 15.19
CA GLU A 27 -3.01 -7.27 13.88
C GLU A 27 -3.72 -8.03 12.73
N GLN A 28 -4.00 -9.32 12.91
CA GLN A 28 -4.79 -10.10 11.94
C GLN A 28 -6.19 -9.54 11.72
N HIS A 29 -6.83 -9.07 12.79
CA HIS A 29 -8.13 -8.42 12.70
C HIS A 29 -8.06 -7.08 12.00
N GLU A 30 -7.06 -6.25 12.31
CA GLU A 30 -6.80 -4.97 11.63
C GLU A 30 -6.55 -5.17 10.13
N PHE A 31 -5.84 -6.23 9.73
CA PHE A 31 -5.65 -6.59 8.33
C PHE A 31 -6.93 -7.08 7.65
N THR A 32 -7.80 -7.78 8.36
CA THR A 32 -9.00 -8.39 7.75
C THR A 32 -10.20 -7.46 7.72
N ALA A 33 -10.39 -6.66 8.77
CA ALA A 33 -11.57 -5.80 8.97
C ALA A 33 -11.23 -4.30 8.97
N GLY A 34 -9.95 -3.93 8.97
CA GLY A 34 -9.50 -2.54 8.94
C GLY A 34 -9.28 -2.00 7.53
N PRO A 35 -8.69 -0.79 7.40
CA PRO A 35 -8.44 -0.14 6.12
C PRO A 35 -7.46 -0.91 5.23
N LEU A 36 -6.57 -1.73 5.80
CA LEU A 36 -5.63 -2.56 5.05
C LEU A 36 -6.27 -3.80 4.41
N SER A 37 -7.53 -4.12 4.73
CA SER A 37 -8.29 -5.22 4.13
C SER A 37 -8.43 -5.12 2.61
N ILE A 38 -8.35 -3.90 2.07
CA ILE A 38 -8.32 -3.69 0.62
C ILE A 38 -7.05 -4.25 -0.02
N LEU A 39 -5.90 -4.16 0.66
CA LEU A 39 -4.63 -4.73 0.20
C LEU A 39 -4.63 -6.24 0.37
N GLN A 40 -5.19 -6.76 1.46
CA GLN A 40 -5.43 -8.19 1.65
C GLN A 40 -6.23 -8.78 0.48
N SER A 41 -7.31 -8.09 0.12
CA SER A 41 -8.17 -8.46 -1.01
C SER A 41 -7.42 -8.37 -2.34
N ALA A 42 -6.62 -7.32 -2.53
CA ALA A 42 -5.83 -7.14 -3.74
C ALA A 42 -4.77 -8.23 -3.95
N VAL A 43 -4.09 -8.67 -2.89
CA VAL A 43 -3.14 -9.79 -2.94
C VAL A 43 -3.86 -11.09 -3.29
N ARG A 44 -5.00 -11.38 -2.64
CA ARG A 44 -5.75 -12.63 -2.83
C ARG A 44 -6.35 -12.74 -4.23
N THR A 45 -6.93 -11.65 -4.73
CA THR A 45 -7.58 -11.58 -6.05
C THR A 45 -6.59 -11.28 -7.17
N HIS A 46 -5.34 -10.99 -6.82
CA HIS A 46 -4.30 -10.56 -7.74
C HIS A 46 -4.75 -9.35 -8.59
N THR A 47 -5.51 -8.40 -8.04
CA THR A 47 -6.01 -7.23 -8.77
C THR A 47 -4.92 -6.18 -8.98
N GLN A 48 -5.10 -5.34 -10.00
CA GLN A 48 -4.19 -4.21 -10.22
C GLN A 48 -4.55 -3.07 -9.28
N VAL A 49 -3.52 -2.47 -8.69
CA VAL A 49 -3.61 -1.32 -7.81
C VAL A 49 -2.87 -0.13 -8.42
N LEU A 50 -3.42 1.06 -8.22
CA LEU A 50 -2.77 2.32 -8.56
C LEU A 50 -2.29 2.99 -7.27
N ILE A 51 -0.98 3.16 -7.12
CA ILE A 51 -0.34 3.73 -5.94
C ILE A 51 0.21 5.11 -6.31
N SER A 52 -0.14 6.15 -5.54
CA SER A 52 0.43 7.48 -5.68
C SER A 52 1.59 7.66 -4.72
N CYS A 53 2.79 7.90 -5.24
CA CYS A 53 4.01 8.04 -4.44
C CYS A 53 4.26 9.51 -4.03
N ARG A 54 5.06 9.70 -2.97
CA ARG A 54 5.45 11.03 -2.46
C ARG A 54 6.25 11.87 -3.47
N ASN A 55 6.96 11.22 -4.39
CA ASN A 55 7.73 11.87 -5.46
C ASN A 55 6.88 12.26 -6.69
N ASN A 56 5.54 12.32 -6.54
CA ASN A 56 4.58 12.61 -7.61
C ASN A 56 4.61 11.64 -8.81
N LYS A 57 5.16 10.43 -8.60
CA LYS A 57 5.03 9.33 -9.54
C LYS A 57 3.85 8.44 -9.16
N LYS A 58 3.29 7.74 -10.14
CA LYS A 58 2.21 6.76 -9.94
C LYS A 58 2.70 5.37 -10.34
N LEU A 59 2.42 4.36 -9.53
CA LEU A 59 2.71 2.96 -9.83
C LEU A 59 1.41 2.24 -10.13
N LEU A 60 1.28 1.65 -11.32
CA LEU A 60 0.25 0.67 -11.60
C LEU A 60 0.88 -0.72 -11.48
N ALA A 61 0.46 -1.50 -10.49
CA ALA A 61 1.15 -2.74 -10.12
C ALA A 61 0.18 -3.80 -9.59
N ARG A 62 0.67 -5.00 -9.32
CA ARG A 62 -0.03 -6.01 -8.51
C ARG A 62 0.75 -6.24 -7.22
N VAL A 63 0.06 -6.27 -6.09
CA VAL A 63 0.67 -6.50 -4.78
C VAL A 63 0.85 -7.99 -4.57
N LYS A 64 2.06 -8.41 -4.21
CA LYS A 64 2.38 -9.80 -3.87
C LYS A 64 2.39 -10.04 -2.36
N ALA A 65 2.88 -9.06 -1.61
CA ALA A 65 2.87 -9.04 -0.15
C ALA A 65 2.83 -7.60 0.33
N PHE A 66 2.36 -7.38 1.56
CA PHE A 66 2.40 -6.09 2.23
C PHE A 66 2.59 -6.30 3.74
N ASP A 67 2.94 -5.24 4.46
CA ASP A 67 3.06 -5.26 5.92
C ASP A 67 2.20 -4.16 6.59
N ARG A 68 2.28 -4.09 7.92
CA ARG A 68 1.58 -3.07 8.74
C ARG A 68 2.02 -1.63 8.49
N HIS A 69 3.19 -1.42 7.88
CA HIS A 69 3.72 -0.08 7.54
C HIS A 69 3.39 0.34 6.11
N CYS A 70 2.60 -0.48 5.40
CA CYS A 70 2.32 -0.32 3.97
C CYS A 70 3.56 -0.47 3.09
N ASN A 71 4.64 -1.12 3.56
CA ASN A 71 5.68 -1.59 2.65
C ASN A 71 5.09 -2.72 1.83
N MET A 72 5.33 -2.71 0.52
CA MET A 72 4.74 -3.66 -0.41
C MET A 72 5.81 -4.30 -1.29
N VAL A 73 5.63 -5.59 -1.57
CA VAL A 73 6.33 -6.29 -2.64
C VAL A 73 5.42 -6.26 -3.85
N LEU A 74 5.88 -5.66 -4.95
CA LEU A 74 5.10 -5.42 -6.15
C LEU A 74 5.65 -6.24 -7.32
N GLU A 75 4.76 -6.71 -8.19
CA GLU A 75 5.11 -7.38 -9.45
C GLU A 75 4.41 -6.68 -10.62
N ASN A 76 5.05 -6.76 -11.81
CA ASN A 76 4.57 -6.14 -13.04
C ASN A 76 4.26 -4.65 -12.89
N VAL A 77 5.22 -3.90 -12.36
CA VAL A 77 5.07 -2.50 -12.02
C VAL A 77 5.27 -1.63 -13.25
N LYS A 78 4.30 -0.76 -13.51
CA LYS A 78 4.40 0.34 -14.46
C LYS A 78 4.48 1.65 -13.68
N GLU A 79 5.68 2.23 -13.61
CA GLU A 79 5.88 3.56 -13.03
C GLU A 79 5.59 4.63 -14.08
N MET A 80 4.78 5.62 -13.73
CA MET A 80 4.34 6.70 -14.61
C MET A 80 4.61 8.06 -13.95
N TRP A 81 5.13 9.02 -14.71
CA TRP A 81 5.36 10.38 -14.24
C TRP A 81 5.28 11.38 -15.40
N THR A 82 5.18 12.66 -15.05
CA THR A 82 5.16 13.75 -16.03
C THR A 82 6.44 14.57 -15.90
N GLU A 83 7.16 14.74 -16.98
CA GLU A 83 8.30 15.65 -17.07
C GLU A 83 7.90 16.92 -17.82
N THR A 84 8.38 18.06 -17.36
CA THR A 84 8.25 19.33 -18.07
C THR A 84 9.63 19.74 -18.55
N PRO A 85 10.03 19.43 -19.79
CA PRO A 85 11.35 19.79 -20.30
C PRO A 85 11.50 21.32 -20.35
N LEU A 86 12.73 21.78 -20.20
CA LEU A 86 13.08 23.18 -20.43
C LEU A 86 13.52 23.34 -21.88
N ASN A 87 12.98 24.34 -22.58
CA ASN A 87 13.43 24.68 -23.92
C ASN A 87 14.84 25.33 -23.86
N ALA A 88 15.52 25.49 -25.00
CA ALA A 88 16.84 26.13 -25.09
C ALA A 88 16.90 27.55 -24.48
N GLN A 89 15.75 28.20 -24.30
CA GLN A 89 15.59 29.53 -23.70
C GLN A 89 15.21 29.47 -22.19
N GLY A 90 15.27 28.29 -21.55
CA GLY A 90 14.95 28.09 -20.13
C GLY A 90 13.46 28.14 -19.77
N LYS A 91 12.55 28.31 -20.75
CA LYS A 91 11.09 28.28 -20.52
C LYS A 91 10.58 26.84 -20.39
N LYS A 92 9.63 26.62 -19.49
CA LYS A 92 8.92 25.33 -19.33
C LYS A 92 8.17 25.00 -20.62
N GLY A 93 8.48 23.84 -21.20
CA GLY A 93 7.82 23.28 -22.37
C GLY A 93 6.49 22.60 -22.03
N ARG A 94 5.98 21.79 -22.97
CA ARG A 94 4.76 21.02 -22.76
C ARG A 94 5.02 19.84 -21.81
N PRO A 95 4.12 19.52 -20.87
CA PRO A 95 4.25 18.32 -20.04
C PRO A 95 4.24 17.05 -20.91
N ILE A 96 5.22 16.17 -20.68
CA ILE A 96 5.38 14.89 -21.36
C ILE A 96 5.18 13.78 -20.35
N ASN A 97 4.25 12.86 -20.64
CA ASN A 97 4.06 11.67 -19.82
C ASN A 97 5.12 10.63 -20.19
N LYS A 98 5.83 10.11 -19.18
CA LYS A 98 6.78 9.02 -19.29
C LYS A 98 6.33 7.85 -18.45
N ASP A 99 6.69 6.66 -18.90
CA ASP A 99 6.51 5.43 -18.16
C ASP A 99 7.75 4.53 -18.26
N ARG A 100 7.90 3.63 -17.28
CA ARG A 100 8.87 2.54 -17.34
C ARG A 100 8.31 1.30 -16.68
N PHE A 101 8.75 0.15 -17.18
CA PHE A 101 8.39 -1.15 -16.64
C PHE A 101 9.46 -1.66 -15.67
N ILE A 102 9.02 -2.20 -14.54
CA ILE A 102 9.85 -2.81 -13.51
C ILE A 102 9.21 -4.15 -13.17
N SER A 103 9.94 -5.25 -13.37
CA SER A 103 9.38 -6.59 -13.18
C SER A 103 9.00 -6.87 -11.74
N LYS A 104 9.85 -6.46 -10.79
CA LYS A 104 9.68 -6.63 -9.34
C LYS A 104 10.21 -5.40 -8.60
N MET A 105 9.47 -4.91 -7.62
CA MET A 105 9.82 -3.76 -6.78
C MET A 105 9.53 -4.07 -5.31
#